data_AF-A0A9D9VSP2-F1
#
_entry.id   AF-A0A9D9VSP2-F1
#
_cell.length_a   1.000
_cell.length_b   1.000
_cell.length_c   1.000
_cell.angle_alpha   90.00
_cell.angle_beta   90.00
_cell.angle_gamma   90.00
#
_symmetry.space_group_name_H-M   'P 1'
#
loop_
_entity.id
_entity.type
_entity.pdbx_description
1 polymer ?
#
loop_
_entity_poly.entity_id
_entity_poly.type
_entity_poly.pdbx_seq_one_letter_code
_entity_poly.pdbx_strand_id
1 'polypeptide(L)'
;MRKWRIEDSEELYNITGWGTSYFGINSKGHVVVTPRKDGVGVDLKELIDELQLRDVALPMLIRFPDILDNRIEKTARCFQQASEEYGYKAQNFIIYPIKVNQMRPVV
;
A
#
# COMPACT_ATOMS: atom_id res chain seq x y z
N MET A 1 16.97 -31.20 -6.59
CA MET A 1 15.98 -30.10 -6.70
C MET A 1 16.61 -28.85 -6.10
N ARG A 2 16.42 -27.68 -6.73
CA ARG A 2 16.88 -26.40 -6.16
C ARG A 2 16.08 -26.10 -4.89
N LYS A 3 16.73 -25.57 -3.85
CA LYS A 3 16.07 -25.15 -2.61
C LYS A 3 15.25 -23.89 -2.89
N TRP A 4 13.96 -23.91 -2.52
CA TRP A 4 13.04 -22.78 -2.67
C TRP A 4 13.54 -21.58 -1.85
N ARG A 5 13.57 -20.40 -2.48
CA ARG A 5 14.00 -19.14 -1.87
C ARG A 5 12.85 -18.15 -1.78
N ILE A 6 13.07 -17.09 -1.02
CA ILE A 6 12.09 -16.01 -0.85
C ILE A 6 11.79 -15.35 -2.19
N GLU A 7 12.82 -15.11 -3.00
CA GLU A 7 12.68 -14.54 -4.35
C GLU A 7 11.76 -15.40 -5.24
N ASP A 8 11.83 -16.73 -5.09
CA ASP A 8 10.99 -17.64 -5.88
C ASP A 8 9.50 -17.50 -5.48
N SER A 9 9.20 -17.24 -4.19
CA SER A 9 7.84 -16.89 -3.73
C SER A 9 7.38 -15.52 -4.20
N GLU A 10 8.27 -14.51 -4.15
CA GLU A 10 7.97 -13.14 -4.56
C GLU A 10 7.59 -13.09 -6.05
N GLU A 11 8.33 -13.84 -6.88
CA GLU A 11 8.09 -14.00 -8.30
C GLU A 11 6.80 -14.81 -8.56
N LEU A 12 6.62 -15.95 -7.89
CA LEU A 12 5.44 -16.79 -8.06
C LEU A 12 4.13 -16.03 -7.77
N TYR A 13 4.10 -15.22 -6.72
CA TYR A 13 2.94 -14.41 -6.35
C TYR A 13 2.95 -13.01 -6.96
N ASN A 14 3.97 -12.70 -7.77
CA ASN A 14 4.14 -11.44 -8.48
C ASN A 14 3.91 -10.20 -7.60
N ILE A 15 4.45 -10.21 -6.38
CA ILE A 15 4.20 -9.14 -5.40
C ILE A 15 4.71 -7.80 -5.92
N THR A 16 5.85 -7.80 -6.60
CA THR A 16 6.42 -6.61 -7.24
C THR A 16 5.49 -6.00 -8.30
N GLY A 17 4.69 -6.83 -8.99
CA GLY A 17 3.80 -6.38 -10.06
C GLY A 17 2.58 -5.60 -9.56
N TRP A 18 1.95 -6.02 -8.46
CA TRP A 18 0.75 -5.36 -7.91
C TRP A 18 1.02 -4.53 -6.65
N GLY A 19 2.06 -4.85 -5.90
CA GLY A 19 2.39 -4.27 -4.60
C GLY A 19 2.70 -2.78 -4.65
N THR A 20 3.02 -2.23 -5.83
CA THR A 20 3.18 -0.79 -6.10
C THR A 20 4.03 -0.09 -5.02
N SER A 21 5.12 -0.73 -4.60
CA SER A 21 6.04 -0.29 -3.54
C SER A 21 5.50 -0.28 -2.10
N TYR A 22 4.21 -0.55 -1.88
CA TYR A 22 3.64 -0.67 -0.53
C TYR A 22 3.77 -2.08 0.03
N PHE A 23 3.74 -3.12 -0.81
CA PHE A 23 3.81 -4.51 -0.36
C PHE A 23 5.10 -5.17 -0.84
N GLY A 24 5.69 -6.00 -0.01
CA GLY A 24 6.89 -6.79 -0.32
C GLY A 24 7.06 -7.98 0.62
N ILE A 25 8.16 -8.73 0.46
CA ILE A 25 8.54 -9.81 1.39
C ILE A 25 9.85 -9.45 2.11
N ASN A 26 9.92 -9.67 3.42
CA ASN A 26 11.16 -9.48 4.18
C ASN A 26 12.07 -10.72 4.19
N SER A 27 13.24 -10.60 4.82
CA SER A 27 14.22 -11.68 4.95
C SER A 27 13.74 -12.90 5.75
N LYS A 28 12.62 -12.80 6.48
CA LYS A 28 11.96 -13.91 7.16
C LYS A 28 10.94 -14.64 6.27
N GLY A 29 10.67 -14.11 5.07
CA GLY A 29 9.65 -14.65 4.17
C GLY A 29 8.23 -14.16 4.49
N HIS A 30 8.08 -13.13 5.34
CA HIS A 30 6.78 -12.55 5.69
C HIS A 30 6.41 -11.37 4.79
N VAL A 31 5.11 -11.17 4.58
CA VAL A 31 4.60 -9.99 3.88
C VAL A 31 4.79 -8.75 4.75
N VAL A 32 5.42 -7.73 4.18
CA VAL A 32 5.59 -6.41 4.78
C VAL A 32 4.76 -5.38 4.04
N VAL A 33 4.14 -4.48 4.79
CA VAL A 33 3.47 -3.30 4.26
C VAL A 33 4.26 -2.06 4.66
N THR A 34 4.64 -1.24 3.68
CA THR A 34 5.30 0.05 3.87
C THR A 34 4.34 1.15 3.42
N PRO A 35 3.51 1.73 4.32
CA PRO A 35 2.41 2.60 3.94
C PRO A 35 2.85 3.94 3.33
N ARG A 36 4.05 4.41 3.67
CA ARG A 36 4.66 5.64 3.14
C ARG A 36 5.95 5.31 2.38
N LYS A 37 6.22 6.08 1.32
CA LYS A 37 7.52 6.02 0.65
C LYS A 37 8.62 6.38 1.67
N ASP A 38 9.64 5.53 1.78
CA ASP A 38 10.76 5.65 2.75
C ASP A 38 10.32 5.58 4.24
N GLY A 39 9.11 5.08 4.50
CA GLY A 39 8.58 4.87 5.84
C GLY A 39 9.02 3.55 6.49
N VAL A 40 8.53 3.32 7.70
CA VAL A 40 8.73 2.06 8.41
C VAL A 40 7.83 0.98 7.81
N GLY A 41 8.42 -0.16 7.44
CA GLY A 41 7.69 -1.35 7.04
C GLY A 41 7.09 -2.08 8.25
N VAL A 42 5.86 -2.53 8.11
CA VAL A 42 5.12 -3.30 9.10
C VAL A 42 5.07 -4.76 8.65
N ASP A 43 5.65 -5.68 9.42
CA ASP A 43 5.51 -7.11 9.20
C ASP A 43 4.09 -7.55 9.59
N LEU A 44 3.32 -8.02 8.62
CA LEU A 44 1.93 -8.41 8.85
C LEU A 44 1.79 -9.62 9.77
N LYS A 45 2.75 -10.55 9.74
CA LYS A 45 2.69 -11.74 10.59
C LYS A 45 2.91 -11.35 12.05
N GLU A 46 3.92 -10.53 12.31
CA GLU A 46 4.19 -10.02 13.66
C GLU A 46 3.03 -9.17 14.18
N LEU A 47 2.46 -8.30 13.34
CA LEU A 47 1.29 -7.49 13.69
C LEU A 47 0.07 -8.35 14.06
N ILE A 48 -0.22 -9.40 13.29
CA ILE A 48 -1.34 -10.30 13.58
C ILE A 48 -1.11 -11.05 14.90
N ASP A 49 0.11 -11.55 15.12
CA ASP A 49 0.46 -12.26 16.36
C ASP A 49 0.29 -11.34 17.59
N GLU A 50 0.73 -10.09 17.51
CA GLU A 50 0.53 -9.10 18.57
C GLU A 50 -0.96 -8.80 18.83
N LEU A 51 -1.78 -8.73 17.78
CA LEU A 51 -3.20 -8.46 17.91
C LEU A 51 -3.95 -9.64 18.52
N GLN A 52 -3.55 -10.87 18.19
CA GLN A 52 -4.09 -12.07 18.82
C GLN A 52 -3.74 -12.14 20.33
N LEU A 53 -2.53 -11.73 20.71
CA LEU A 53 -2.14 -11.62 22.13
C LEU A 53 -2.96 -10.57 22.90
N ARG A 54 -3.59 -9.64 22.21
CA ARG A 54 -4.50 -8.62 22.77
C ARG A 54 -5.98 -9.03 22.66
N ASP A 55 -6.26 -10.32 22.48
CA ASP A 55 -7.60 -10.90 22.31
C ASP A 55 -8.40 -10.33 21.12
N VAL A 56 -7.70 -9.81 20.10
CA VAL A 56 -8.35 -9.44 18.84
C VAL A 56 -8.53 -10.68 17.98
N ALA A 57 -9.78 -11.13 17.84
CA ALA A 57 -10.12 -12.33 17.08
C ALA A 57 -10.05 -12.12 15.55
N LEU A 58 -9.69 -13.18 14.84
CA LEU A 58 -9.84 -13.28 13.38
C LEU A 58 -11.31 -13.60 13.01
N PRO A 59 -11.82 -13.18 11.83
CA PRO A 59 -11.16 -12.38 10.80
C PRO A 59 -11.14 -10.88 11.15
N MET A 60 -10.12 -10.18 10.67
CA MET A 60 -9.93 -8.76 10.95
C MET A 60 -9.46 -7.99 9.71
N LEU A 61 -9.91 -6.74 9.62
CA LEU A 61 -9.65 -5.84 8.51
C LEU A 61 -8.66 -4.75 8.95
N ILE A 62 -7.42 -4.84 8.46
CA ILE A 62 -6.37 -3.87 8.75
C ILE A 62 -6.40 -2.79 7.66
N ARG A 63 -6.40 -1.52 8.08
CA ARG A 63 -6.40 -0.36 7.17
C ARG A 63 -5.11 0.42 7.37
N PHE A 64 -4.53 0.89 6.26
CA PHE A 64 -3.35 1.74 6.25
C PHE A 64 -3.71 3.09 5.59
N PRO A 65 -4.19 4.07 6.36
CA PRO A 65 -4.62 5.38 5.83
C PRO A 65 -3.51 6.10 5.07
N ASP A 66 -2.25 5.94 5.48
CA ASP A 66 -1.10 6.55 4.83
C ASP A 66 -0.94 6.15 3.35
N ILE A 67 -1.40 4.95 2.97
CA ILE A 67 -1.42 4.53 1.56
C ILE A 67 -2.39 5.42 0.78
N LEU A 68 -3.55 5.75 1.34
CA LEU A 68 -4.53 6.63 0.69
C LEU A 68 -3.94 8.02 0.48
N ASP A 69 -3.33 8.60 1.52
CA ASP A 69 -2.67 9.91 1.44
C ASP A 69 -1.60 9.91 0.34
N ASN A 70 -0.73 8.90 0.33
CA ASN A 70 0.32 8.80 -0.68
C ASN A 70 -0.24 8.62 -2.10
N ARG A 71 -1.36 7.92 -2.27
CA ARG A 71 -2.02 7.76 -3.58
C ARG A 71 -2.60 9.09 -4.06
N ILE A 72 -3.22 9.88 -3.19
CA ILE A 72 -3.73 11.21 -3.53
C ILE A 72 -2.59 12.12 -3.97
N GLU A 73 -1.49 12.16 -3.19
CA GLU A 73 -0.30 12.94 -3.53
C GLU A 73 0.31 12.53 -4.87
N LYS A 74 0.43 11.21 -5.12
CA LYS A 74 0.98 10.68 -6.36
C LYS A 74 0.12 11.06 -7.56
N THR A 75 -1.20 10.92 -7.46
CA THR A 75 -2.13 11.33 -8.51
C THR A 75 -2.04 12.84 -8.77
N ALA A 76 -2.03 13.67 -7.72
CA ALA A 76 -1.89 15.12 -7.87
C ALA A 76 -0.59 15.49 -8.59
N ARG A 77 0.52 14.87 -8.19
CA ARG A 77 1.83 15.09 -8.81
C ARG A 77 1.86 14.71 -10.29
N CYS A 78 1.25 13.59 -10.68
CA CYS A 78 1.17 13.20 -12.09
C CYS A 78 0.41 14.23 -12.93
N PHE A 79 -0.72 14.76 -12.42
CA PHE A 79 -1.45 15.83 -13.10
C PHE A 79 -0.65 17.13 -13.18
N GLN A 80 0.07 17.48 -12.12
CA GLN A 80 0.94 18.65 -12.12
C GLN A 80 2.04 18.54 -13.18
N GLN A 81 2.74 17.39 -13.22
CA GLN A 81 3.80 17.13 -14.20
C GLN A 81 3.28 17.25 -15.64
N ALA A 82 2.14 16.63 -15.94
CA ALA A 82 1.52 16.76 -17.25
C ALA A 82 1.11 18.22 -17.56
N SER A 83 0.57 18.95 -16.58
CA SER A 83 0.19 20.35 -16.77
C SER A 83 1.39 21.22 -17.14
N GLU A 84 2.53 21.01 -16.50
CA GLU A 84 3.79 21.70 -16.78
C GLU A 84 4.34 21.33 -18.16
N GLU A 85 4.34 20.04 -18.51
CA GLU A 85 4.82 19.52 -19.79
C GLU A 85 4.04 20.07 -20.99
N TYR A 86 2.71 20.14 -20.87
CA TYR A 86 1.83 20.61 -21.94
C TYR A 86 1.48 22.11 -21.86
N GLY A 87 2.03 22.84 -20.88
CA GLY A 87 1.72 24.26 -20.67
C GLY A 87 0.25 24.54 -20.36
N TYR A 88 -0.45 23.58 -19.77
CA TYR A 88 -1.86 23.71 -19.39
C TYR A 88 -2.00 24.70 -18.23
N LYS A 89 -2.88 25.70 -18.39
CA LYS A 89 -3.00 26.87 -17.50
C LYS A 89 -4.14 26.77 -16.48
N ALA A 90 -5.07 25.84 -16.67
CA ALA A 90 -6.22 25.68 -15.78
C ALA A 90 -5.88 24.75 -14.59
N GLN A 91 -6.75 24.75 -13.59
CA GLN A 91 -6.56 23.99 -12.37
C GLN A 91 -7.16 22.58 -12.50
N ASN A 92 -6.43 21.60 -11.97
CA ASN A 92 -6.90 20.22 -11.84
C ASN A 92 -7.30 19.96 -10.39
N PHE A 93 -8.45 19.34 -10.16
CA PHE A 93 -8.96 18.99 -8.84
C PHE A 93 -9.18 17.48 -8.73
N ILE A 94 -8.78 16.90 -7.60
CA ILE A 94 -9.05 15.49 -7.28
C ILE A 94 -10.36 15.44 -6.49
N ILE A 95 -11.32 14.68 -7.00
CA ILE A 95 -12.62 14.46 -6.35
C ILE A 95 -12.72 12.98 -5.99
N TYR A 96 -12.95 12.69 -4.71
CA TYR A 96 -13.15 11.32 -4.23
C TYR A 96 -14.64 10.92 -4.32
N PRO A 97 -15.02 9.94 -5.17
CA PRO A 97 -16.39 9.49 -5.26
C PRO A 97 -16.73 8.54 -4.09
N ILE A 98 -17.38 9.06 -3.04
CA ILE A 98 -17.71 8.32 -1.80
C ILE A 98 -18.45 7.00 -2.03
N LYS A 99 -19.12 6.82 -3.17
CA LYS A 99 -19.77 5.56 -3.55
C LYS A 99 -18.83 4.35 -3.59
N VAL A 100 -17.52 4.58 -3.74
CA VAL A 100 -16.50 3.52 -3.78
C VAL A 100 -16.20 2.99 -2.37
N ASN A 101 -16.25 3.85 -1.35
CA ASN A 101 -16.11 3.47 0.05
C ASN A 101 -16.61 4.62 0.95
N GLN A 102 -17.70 4.38 1.68
CA GLN A 102 -18.39 5.38 2.50
C GLN A 102 -17.88 5.43 3.95
N MET A 103 -16.85 4.65 4.30
CA MET A 103 -16.38 4.53 5.68
C MET A 103 -15.65 5.80 6.12
N ARG A 104 -16.05 6.37 7.28
CA ARG A 104 -15.45 7.58 7.85
C ARG A 104 -13.90 7.57 7.96
N PRO A 105 -13.23 6.44 8.25
CA PRO A 105 -11.76 6.40 8.26
C PRO A 105 -11.10 6.53 6.87
N VAL A 106 -11.88 6.56 5.79
CA VAL A 106 -11.41 6.63 4.39
C VAL A 106 -11.79 7.96 3.73
N VAL A 107 -12.83 8.65 4.24
CA VAL A 107 -13.43 9.88 3.68
C VAL A 107 -13.06 11.09 4.52
#